data_AF-A0A815JL75-F1
#
_entry.id   AF-A0A815JL75-F1
#
_cell.length_a   1.000
_cell.length_b   1.000
_cell.length_c   1.000
_cell.angle_alpha   90.00
_cell.angle_beta   90.00
_cell.angle_gamma   90.00
#
_symmetry.space_group_name_H-M   'P 1'
#
loop_
_entity.id
_entity.type
_entity.pdbx_description
1 polymer ?
#
loop_
_entity_poly.entity_id
_entity_poly.type
_entity_poly.pdbx_seq_one_letter_code
_entity_poly.pdbx_strand_id
1 'polypeptide(L)'
;MASLRKDFLILDPSDQLSIVQQIIKELKHDSTAKHSKATSDHEEHVVQHKKRANTDDYELMDDEKPKSIVGYINRCKDDGKRASAINTRDITNLQEKFKHKIYFLYENKCKLEHKVDFGELLLKMKG
;
A
#
# COMPACT_ATOMS: atom_id res chain seq x y z
N MET A 1 22.03 -5.19 8.07
CA MET A 1 21.17 -6.01 7.18
C MET A 1 20.31 -6.91 8.05
N ALA A 2 18.97 -6.81 7.97
CA ALA A 2 18.10 -7.70 8.73
C ALA A 2 18.22 -9.12 8.14
N SER A 3 18.76 -10.05 8.93
CA SER A 3 18.86 -11.46 8.56
C SER A 3 17.45 -12.03 8.35
N LEU A 4 17.25 -12.78 7.27
CA LEU A 4 15.99 -13.45 7.03
C LEU A 4 15.81 -14.57 8.06
N ARG A 5 14.66 -14.61 8.74
CA ARG A 5 14.39 -15.71 9.68
C ARG A 5 14.42 -17.03 8.92
N LYS A 6 14.81 -18.12 9.57
CA LYS A 6 14.93 -19.43 8.92
C LYS A 6 13.59 -20.06 8.52
N ASP A 7 12.50 -19.59 9.10
CA ASP A 7 11.14 -20.13 8.96
C ASP A 7 10.22 -19.19 8.14
N PHE A 8 10.79 -18.46 7.19
CA PHE A 8 10.03 -17.60 6.31
C PHE A 8 9.19 -18.41 5.32
N LEU A 9 8.04 -17.86 4.92
CA LEU A 9 7.20 -18.43 3.86
C LEU A 9 7.48 -17.71 2.54
N ILE A 10 7.70 -18.49 1.47
CA ILE A 10 7.78 -17.95 0.11
C ILE A 10 6.37 -17.78 -0.43
N LEU A 11 6.06 -16.57 -0.89
CA LEU A 11 4.79 -16.27 -1.53
C LEU A 11 4.83 -16.67 -3.00
N ASP A 12 3.81 -17.41 -3.42
CA ASP A 12 3.53 -17.60 -4.84
C ASP A 12 2.77 -16.37 -5.42
N PRO A 13 2.57 -16.31 -6.75
CA PRO A 13 1.83 -15.21 -7.37
C PRO A 13 0.38 -15.07 -6.89
N SER A 14 -0.26 -16.16 -6.48
CA SER A 14 -1.65 -16.16 -5.98
C SER A 14 -1.72 -15.59 -4.56
N ASP A 15 -0.80 -16.00 -3.68
CA ASP A 15 -0.66 -15.47 -2.32
C ASP A 15 -0.38 -13.97 -2.33
N GLN A 16 0.54 -13.54 -3.21
CA GLN A 16 0.85 -12.13 -3.39
C GLN A 16 -0.40 -11.34 -3.80
N LEU A 17 -1.17 -11.86 -4.76
CA LEU A 17 -2.41 -11.25 -5.20
C LEU A 17 -3.46 -11.19 -4.07
N SER A 18 -3.62 -12.26 -3.30
CA SER A 18 -4.57 -12.31 -2.18
C SER A 18 -4.23 -11.30 -1.08
N ILE A 19 -2.96 -11.13 -0.75
CA ILE A 19 -2.53 -10.11 0.23
C ILE A 19 -2.86 -8.71 -0.28
N VAL A 20 -2.57 -8.42 -1.56
CA VAL A 20 -2.90 -7.12 -2.16
C VAL A 20 -4.42 -6.87 -2.15
N GLN A 21 -5.23 -7.87 -2.53
CA GLN A 21 -6.69 -7.78 -2.46
C GLN A 21 -7.19 -7.52 -1.05
N GLN A 22 -6.61 -8.20 -0.06
CA GLN A 22 -6.97 -8.01 1.35
C GLN A 22 -6.67 -6.58 1.82
N ILE A 23 -5.48 -6.04 1.50
CA ILE A 23 -5.11 -4.67 1.86
C ILE A 23 -6.06 -3.65 1.23
N ILE A 24 -6.41 -3.82 -0.05
CA ILE A 24 -7.36 -2.93 -0.74
C ILE A 24 -8.72 -2.98 -0.05
N LYS A 25 -9.21 -4.17 0.29
CA LYS A 25 -10.48 -4.36 0.99
C LYS A 25 -10.47 -3.69 2.37
N GLU A 26 -9.40 -3.86 3.14
CA GLU A 26 -9.23 -3.24 4.47
C GLU A 26 -9.25 -1.71 4.38
N LEU A 27 -8.57 -1.12 3.38
CA LEU A 27 -8.59 0.33 3.17
C LEU A 27 -9.97 0.85 2.77
N LYS A 28 -10.72 0.12 1.92
CA LYS A 28 -12.09 0.49 1.55
C LYS A 28 -13.01 0.51 2.77
N HIS A 29 -12.91 -0.51 3.65
CA HIS A 29 -13.72 -0.55 4.87
C HIS A 29 -13.37 0.57 5.86
N ASP A 30 -12.09 0.88 6.08
CA ASP A 30 -11.67 1.96 6.99
C ASP A 30 -12.16 3.35 6.54
N SER A 31 -12.23 3.60 5.23
CA SER A 31 -12.85 4.81 4.68
C SER A 31 -14.35 4.89 4.96
N THR A 32 -15.09 3.78 4.83
CA THR A 32 -16.54 3.76 5.11
C THR A 32 -16.87 3.93 6.60
N ALA A 33 -16.04 3.38 7.49
CA ALA A 33 -16.24 3.49 8.94
C ALA A 33 -15.99 4.91 9.48
N LYS A 34 -15.15 5.70 8.81
CA LYS A 34 -14.91 7.12 9.16
C LYS A 34 -16.03 8.05 8.69
N HIS A 35 -16.78 7.67 7.65
CA HIS A 35 -17.90 8.48 7.14
C HIS A 35 -19.16 8.37 8.01
N SER A 36 -19.44 7.21 8.59
CA SER A 36 -20.63 7.01 9.45
C SER A 36 -20.53 7.67 10.83
N LYS A 37 -19.35 8.14 11.25
CA LYS A 37 -19.13 8.77 12.56
C LYS A 37 -19.13 10.31 12.52
N ALA A 38 -19.29 10.92 11.35
CA ALA A 38 -19.18 12.38 11.16
C ALA A 38 -20.53 13.10 10.99
N THR A 39 -21.66 12.42 11.14
CA THR A 39 -23.02 13.01 11.07
C THR A 39 -23.74 12.90 12.40
N SER A 40 -23.16 13.46 13.45
CA SER A 40 -23.87 13.87 14.67
C SER A 40 -23.06 15.02 15.25
N ASP A 41 -23.73 16.13 15.50
CA ASP A 41 -23.29 17.31 16.25
C ASP A 41 -23.03 18.54 15.37
N HIS A 42 -24.09 19.34 15.27
CA HIS A 42 -24.10 20.75 14.89
C HIS A 42 -23.10 21.55 15.74
N GLU A 43 -22.20 22.32 15.12
CA GLU A 43 -22.18 23.80 15.14
C GLU A 43 -20.91 24.36 14.50
N GLU A 44 -20.95 25.66 14.27
CA GLU A 44 -20.26 26.46 13.28
C GLU A 44 -18.82 26.86 13.61
N HIS A 45 -18.11 27.20 12.52
CA HIS A 45 -17.09 28.25 12.39
C HIS A 45 -15.66 28.04 12.93
N VAL A 46 -14.72 28.32 12.02
CA VAL A 46 -13.26 28.54 12.19
C VAL A 46 -12.40 27.29 12.42
N VAL A 47 -11.92 26.66 11.34
CA VAL A 47 -10.46 26.47 11.09
C VAL A 47 -10.25 26.27 9.58
N GLN A 48 -9.89 27.35 8.92
CA GLN A 48 -9.25 27.39 7.61
C GLN A 48 -7.85 26.74 7.76
N HIS A 49 -7.43 25.90 6.80
CA HIS A 49 -6.08 25.31 6.62
C HIS A 49 -5.76 23.87 7.09
N LYS A 50 -6.72 22.96 7.24
CA LYS A 50 -6.38 21.52 7.35
C LYS A 50 -7.39 20.52 6.78
N LYS A 51 -7.96 20.84 5.61
CA LYS A 51 -8.83 19.93 4.83
C LYS A 51 -8.39 19.87 3.36
N ARG A 52 -7.22 19.28 3.08
CA ARG A 52 -6.77 18.91 1.72
C ARG A 52 -5.94 17.61 1.73
N ALA A 53 -6.43 16.63 2.47
CA ALA A 53 -6.18 15.21 2.19
C ALA A 53 -7.56 14.53 2.24
N ASN A 54 -8.51 15.10 1.49
CA ASN A 54 -9.91 14.68 1.46
C ASN A 54 -9.99 13.37 0.68
N THR A 55 -10.54 12.36 1.34
CA THR A 55 -11.59 11.41 0.90
C THR A 55 -11.85 11.16 -0.60
N ASP A 56 -11.67 12.13 -1.48
CA ASP A 56 -12.06 12.13 -2.90
C ASP A 56 -11.02 11.39 -3.78
N ASP A 57 -9.82 11.13 -3.25
CA ASP A 57 -8.80 10.35 -3.97
C ASP A 57 -9.23 8.89 -4.17
N TYR A 58 -10.09 8.32 -3.30
CA TYR A 58 -10.46 6.90 -3.35
C TYR A 58 -11.60 6.58 -4.33
N GLU A 59 -12.44 7.55 -4.68
CA GLU A 59 -13.53 7.32 -5.65
C GLU A 59 -12.99 7.11 -7.07
N LEU A 60 -11.85 7.70 -7.42
CA LEU A 60 -11.16 7.49 -8.70
C LEU A 60 -10.39 6.15 -8.78
N MET A 61 -10.41 5.34 -7.72
CA MET A 61 -9.56 4.14 -7.58
C MET A 61 -10.30 2.81 -7.74
N ASP A 62 -11.60 2.82 -8.07
CA ASP A 62 -12.34 1.58 -8.33
C ASP A 62 -11.85 0.83 -9.58
N ASP A 63 -11.24 1.54 -10.53
CA ASP A 63 -10.70 0.95 -11.77
C ASP A 63 -9.33 0.24 -11.58
N GLU A 64 -8.64 0.47 -10.46
CA GLU A 64 -7.30 -0.09 -10.28
C GLU A 64 -7.35 -1.57 -9.90
N LYS A 65 -7.01 -2.43 -10.86
CA LYS A 65 -7.06 -3.89 -10.68
C LYS A 65 -5.93 -4.35 -9.74
N PRO A 66 -6.19 -5.23 -8.75
CA PRO A 66 -5.15 -5.76 -7.84
C PRO A 66 -3.91 -6.32 -8.57
N LYS A 67 -4.10 -6.94 -9.74
CA LYS A 67 -2.99 -7.44 -10.57
C LYS A 67 -2.06 -6.33 -11.08
N SER A 68 -2.58 -5.15 -11.38
CA SER A 68 -1.77 -4.00 -11.81
C SER A 68 -0.88 -3.48 -10.67
N ILE A 69 -1.40 -3.49 -9.43
CA ILE A 69 -0.63 -3.16 -8.23
C ILE A 69 0.46 -4.21 -7.97
N VAL A 70 0.16 -5.50 -8.11
CA VAL A 70 1.18 -6.57 -8.04
C VAL A 70 2.29 -6.32 -9.07
N GLY A 71 1.92 -6.00 -10.31
CA GLY A 71 2.89 -5.65 -11.36
C GLY A 71 3.74 -4.43 -11.01
N TYR A 72 3.17 -3.41 -10.36
CA TYR A 72 3.91 -2.25 -9.86
C TYR A 72 4.93 -2.65 -8.79
N ILE A 73 4.52 -3.45 -7.81
CA ILE A 73 5.40 -3.93 -6.73
C ILE A 73 6.59 -4.70 -7.31
N ASN A 74 6.33 -5.64 -8.23
CA ASN A 74 7.37 -6.46 -8.84
C ASN A 74 8.36 -5.59 -9.63
N ARG A 75 7.88 -4.64 -10.45
CA ARG A 75 8.75 -3.69 -11.17
C ARG A 75 9.63 -2.87 -10.22
N CYS A 76 9.08 -2.34 -9.13
CA CYS A 76 9.88 -1.60 -8.16
C CYS A 76 10.99 -2.47 -7.56
N LYS A 77 10.71 -3.74 -7.25
CA LYS A 77 11.72 -4.66 -6.70
C LYS A 77 12.77 -5.05 -7.74
N ASP A 78 12.38 -5.28 -8.98
CA ASP A 78 13.29 -5.55 -10.09
C ASP A 78 14.27 -4.39 -10.29
N ASP A 79 13.78 -3.15 -10.15
CA ASP A 79 14.55 -1.90 -10.16
C ASP A 79 15.44 -1.68 -8.91
N GLY A 80 15.45 -2.61 -7.95
CA GLY A 80 16.23 -2.46 -6.74
C GLY A 80 15.56 -1.63 -5.64
N LYS A 81 14.29 -1.22 -5.82
CA LYS A 81 13.63 -0.23 -4.96
C LYS A 81 12.63 -0.88 -4.01
N ARG A 82 12.92 -0.73 -2.71
CA ARG A 82 11.94 -0.92 -1.63
C ARG A 82 10.96 0.24 -1.58
N ALA A 83 9.78 0.04 -1.02
CA ALA A 83 8.81 1.12 -0.82
C ALA A 83 9.44 2.27 -0.03
N SER A 84 10.23 1.96 1.02
CA SER A 84 10.92 2.98 1.81
C SER A 84 11.98 3.79 1.05
N ALA A 85 12.43 3.31 -0.11
CA ALA A 85 13.44 3.97 -0.95
C ALA A 85 12.83 4.87 -2.05
N ILE A 86 11.51 4.87 -2.21
CA ILE A 86 10.82 5.67 -3.22
C ILE A 86 10.45 7.04 -2.61
N ASN A 87 10.87 8.12 -3.26
CA ASN A 87 10.51 9.47 -2.85
C ASN A 87 9.06 9.79 -3.26
N THR A 88 8.14 9.79 -2.30
CA THR A 88 6.72 10.05 -2.55
C THR A 88 6.41 11.46 -3.03
N ARG A 89 7.33 12.43 -2.83
CA ARG A 89 7.17 13.80 -3.34
C ARG A 89 7.27 13.89 -4.86
N ASP A 90 7.99 12.95 -5.47
CA ASP A 90 8.21 12.92 -6.93
C ASP A 90 7.04 12.24 -7.66
N ILE A 91 6.19 11.51 -6.93
CA ILE A 91 5.01 10.88 -7.48
C ILE A 91 3.91 11.95 -7.61
N THR A 92 3.63 12.41 -8.81
CA THR A 92 2.57 13.40 -9.08
C THR A 92 1.22 12.73 -9.37
N ASN A 93 1.25 11.53 -9.95
CA ASN A 93 0.06 10.76 -10.32
C ASN A 93 -0.62 10.11 -9.09
N LEU A 94 -1.92 10.35 -8.90
CA LEU A 94 -2.71 9.80 -7.79
C LEU A 94 -2.80 8.27 -7.81
N GLN A 95 -2.95 7.64 -8.98
CA GLN A 95 -2.96 6.18 -9.13
C GLN A 95 -1.61 5.58 -8.72
N GLU A 96 -0.52 6.25 -9.05
CA GLU A 96 0.81 5.80 -8.66
C GLU A 96 1.06 6.00 -7.16
N LYS A 97 0.58 7.11 -6.57
CA LYS A 97 0.60 7.29 -5.10
C LYS A 97 -0.17 6.18 -4.40
N PHE A 98 -1.30 5.75 -4.96
CA PHE A 98 -2.07 4.64 -4.42
C PHE A 98 -1.32 3.31 -4.52
N LYS A 99 -0.78 2.97 -5.69
CA LYS A 99 0.08 1.78 -5.88
C LYS A 99 1.22 1.76 -4.88
N HIS A 100 1.89 2.90 -4.70
CA HIS A 100 2.96 3.07 -3.74
C HIS A 100 2.49 2.86 -2.30
N LYS A 101 1.34 3.43 -1.91
CA LYS A 101 0.74 3.21 -0.58
C LYS A 101 0.45 1.72 -0.33
N ILE A 102 -0.11 1.02 -1.31
CA ILE A 102 -0.36 -0.43 -1.19
C ILE A 102 0.96 -1.19 -1.10
N TYR A 103 1.98 -0.81 -1.89
CA TYR A 103 3.31 -1.42 -1.81
C TYR A 103 3.92 -1.30 -0.40
N PHE A 104 3.86 -0.11 0.20
CA PHE A 104 4.33 0.12 1.56
C PHE A 104 3.61 -0.80 2.59
N LEU A 105 2.29 -0.90 2.50
CA LEU A 105 1.50 -1.77 3.38
C LEU A 105 1.80 -3.26 3.14
N TYR A 106 1.96 -3.65 1.87
CA TYR A 106 2.31 -5.01 1.46
C TYR A 106 3.66 -5.43 2.04
N GLU A 107 4.71 -4.60 1.90
CA GLU A 107 6.03 -4.92 2.48
C GLU A 107 5.97 -5.06 4.00
N ASN A 108 5.24 -4.17 4.68
CA ASN A 108 5.12 -4.23 6.14
C ASN A 108 4.37 -5.48 6.59
N LYS A 109 3.28 -5.84 5.92
CA LYS A 109 2.54 -7.07 6.19
C LYS A 109 3.41 -8.31 5.98
N CYS A 110 4.15 -8.36 4.89
CA CYS A 110 5.08 -9.47 4.63
C CYS A 110 6.18 -9.56 5.70
N LYS A 111 6.77 -8.43 6.11
CA LYS A 111 7.78 -8.40 7.19
C LYS A 111 7.21 -8.90 8.52
N LEU A 112 6.01 -8.45 8.90
CA LEU A 112 5.35 -8.82 10.14
C LEU A 112 4.97 -10.31 10.16
N GLU A 113 4.49 -10.83 9.04
CA GLU A 113 4.05 -12.22 8.91
C GLU A 113 5.18 -13.17 8.48
N HIS A 114 6.42 -12.68 8.41
CA HIS A 114 7.60 -13.45 8.02
C HIS A 114 7.45 -14.11 6.63
N LYS A 115 6.81 -13.39 5.71
CA LYS A 115 6.60 -13.76 4.31
C LYS A 115 7.60 -13.04 3.41
N VAL A 116 7.97 -13.70 2.33
CA VAL A 116 8.94 -13.19 1.35
C VAL A 116 8.46 -13.57 -0.05
N ASP A 117 8.45 -12.61 -0.99
CA ASP A 117 8.25 -12.91 -2.42
C ASP A 117 9.60 -13.05 -3.15
N PHE A 118 9.57 -13.49 -4.41
CA PHE A 118 10.80 -13.68 -5.18
C PHE A 118 11.60 -12.40 -5.38
N GLY A 119 10.93 -11.25 -5.62
CA GLY A 119 11.62 -9.97 -5.77
C GLY A 119 12.38 -9.57 -4.50
N GLU A 120 11.82 -9.85 -3.33
CA GLU A 120 12.46 -9.61 -2.04
C GLU A 120 13.71 -10.47 -1.84
N LEU A 121 13.69 -11.74 -2.28
CA LEU A 121 14.88 -12.60 -2.25
C LEU A 121 16.01 -12.02 -3.09
N LEU A 122 15.70 -11.59 -4.33
CA LEU A 122 16.69 -10.99 -5.22
C LEU A 122 17.28 -9.70 -4.64
N LEU A 123 16.46 -8.85 -4.03
CA LEU A 123 16.92 -7.63 -3.36
C LEU A 123 17.87 -7.91 -2.21
N LYS A 124 17.65 -8.99 -1.45
CA LYS A 124 18.51 -9.37 -0.33
C LYS A 124 19.84 -9.97 -0.77
N MET A 125 19.91 -10.57 -1.97
CA MET A 125 21.16 -11.10 -2.53
C MET A 125 22.06 -10.01 -3.14
N LYS A 126 21.48 -8.86 -3.52
CA LYS A 126 22.20 -7.74 -4.17
C LYS A 126 22.87 -6.77 -3.18
N GLY A 127 22.78 -7.00 -1.87
CA GLY A 127 23.39 -6.16 -0.83
C GLY A 127 24.09 -6.97 0.24
#